data_AF-A0A542I8I0-F1
#
_entry.id   AF-A0A542I8I0-F1
#
_cell.length_a   1.000
_cell.length_b   1.000
_cell.length_c   1.000
_cell.angle_alpha   90.00
_cell.angle_beta   90.00
_cell.angle_gamma   90.00
#
_symmetry.space_group_name_H-M   'P 1'
#
loop_
_entity.id
_entity.type
_entity.pdbx_description
1 polymer ?
#
loop_
_entity_poly.entity_id
_entity_poly.type
_entity_poly.pdbx_seq_one_letter_code
_entity_poly.pdbx_strand_id
1 'polypeptide(L)'
;MAQAIALEDNSWTEDAVATIADLASRGGTVTADDLRRHHRPAPHPNKVGGAFKIARSRGLIREAGISTSKQRSRHGGVLREWVAA
;
A
#
# COMPACT_ATOMS: atom_id res chain seq x y z
N MET A 1 6.83 -26.59 17.73
CA MET A 1 6.12 -25.50 17.03
C MET A 1 7.06 -24.91 15.99
N ALA A 2 7.08 -25.48 14.78
CA ALA A 2 7.93 -24.97 13.70
C ALA A 2 7.23 -23.76 13.06
N GLN A 3 7.81 -22.57 13.20
CA GLN A 3 7.40 -21.39 12.43
C GLN A 3 7.62 -21.72 10.95
N ALA A 4 6.53 -21.92 10.22
CA ALA A 4 6.56 -21.87 8.77
C ALA A 4 7.00 -20.46 8.38
N ILE A 5 8.26 -20.34 7.98
CA ILE A 5 8.84 -19.14 7.41
C ILE A 5 7.99 -18.83 6.19
N ALA A 6 7.26 -17.72 6.28
CA ALA A 6 6.48 -17.15 5.20
C ALA A 6 7.40 -16.88 4.00
N LEU A 7 7.59 -17.89 3.16
CA LEU A 7 8.01 -17.73 1.77
C LEU A 7 6.83 -17.15 0.95
N GLU A 8 6.13 -16.20 1.54
CA GLU A 8 4.90 -15.60 1.02
C GLU A 8 5.27 -14.53 0.00
N ASP A 9 5.45 -14.98 -1.24
CA ASP A 9 5.36 -14.18 -2.46
C ASP A 9 5.92 -12.75 -2.31
N ASN A 10 7.22 -12.67 -1.99
CA ASN A 10 7.95 -11.41 -1.87
C ASN A 10 7.82 -10.56 -3.15
N SER A 11 7.61 -11.22 -4.29
CA SER A 11 7.38 -10.55 -5.58
C SER A 11 6.22 -9.56 -5.51
N TRP A 12 5.09 -9.96 -4.92
CA TRP A 12 3.92 -9.08 -4.80
C TRP A 12 4.24 -7.83 -3.99
N THR A 13 4.98 -8.00 -2.88
CA THR A 13 5.27 -6.89 -1.98
C THR A 13 6.23 -5.90 -2.63
N GLU A 14 7.24 -6.38 -3.35
CA GLU A 14 8.19 -5.53 -4.07
C GLU A 14 7.51 -4.80 -5.23
N ASP A 15 6.70 -5.49 -6.03
CA ASP A 15 5.93 -4.88 -7.12
C ASP A 15 4.95 -3.83 -6.59
N ALA A 16 4.29 -4.13 -5.47
CA ALA A 16 3.37 -3.19 -4.81
C ALA A 16 4.12 -1.95 -4.32
N VAL A 17 5.31 -2.10 -3.72
CA VAL A 17 6.14 -0.96 -3.30
C VAL A 17 6.54 -0.09 -4.50
N ALA A 18 6.95 -0.72 -5.61
CA ALA A 18 7.27 0.00 -6.84
C ALA A 18 6.04 0.75 -7.39
N THR A 19 4.87 0.12 -7.36
CA THR A 19 3.60 0.72 -7.79
C THR A 19 3.21 1.90 -6.91
N ILE A 20 3.35 1.80 -5.59
CA ILE A 20 3.09 2.89 -4.65
C ILE A 20 3.99 4.09 -4.95
N ALA A 21 5.29 3.84 -5.16
CA ALA A 21 6.25 4.89 -5.46
C ALA A 21 5.94 5.56 -6.81
N ASP A 22 5.61 4.79 -7.85
CA ASP A 22 5.21 5.32 -9.15
C ASP A 22 3.96 6.20 -9.03
N LEU A 23 2.90 5.72 -8.36
CA LEU A 23 1.67 6.49 -8.13
C LEU A 23 1.93 7.79 -7.36
N ALA A 24 2.78 7.73 -6.33
CA ALA A 24 3.16 8.89 -5.55
C ALA A 24 3.98 9.91 -6.37
N SER A 25 4.86 9.43 -7.26
CA SER A 25 5.73 10.27 -8.09
C SER A 25 4.96 11.04 -9.18
N ARG A 26 3.79 10.55 -9.61
CA ARG A 26 2.91 11.20 -10.59
C ARG A 26 2.21 12.47 -10.07
N GLY A 27 2.56 12.92 -8.87
CA GLY A 27 2.10 14.19 -8.28
C GLY A 27 0.78 14.10 -7.52
N GLY A 28 0.27 12.90 -7.27
CA GLY A 28 -0.96 12.67 -6.52
C GLY A 28 -0.73 12.10 -5.12
N THR A 29 -1.73 12.23 -4.25
CA THR A 29 -1.84 11.41 -3.05
C THR A 29 -2.19 9.98 -3.43
N VAL A 30 -1.43 9.02 -2.92
CA VAL A 30 -1.70 7.58 -3.08
C VAL A 30 -2.30 7.02 -1.79
N THR A 31 -3.36 6.25 -1.94
CA THR A 31 -4.04 5.56 -0.83
C THR A 31 -4.04 4.05 -1.01
N ALA A 32 -4.43 3.32 0.03
CA ALA A 32 -4.59 1.86 -0.06
C ALA A 32 -5.65 1.44 -1.09
N ASP A 33 -6.64 2.29 -1.39
CA ASP A 33 -7.64 2.00 -2.41
C ASP A 33 -7.08 2.19 -3.82
N ASP A 34 -6.14 3.12 -4.01
CA ASP A 34 -5.48 3.31 -5.30
C ASP A 34 -4.56 2.14 -5.61
N LEU A 35 -3.81 1.64 -4.62
CA LEU A 35 -3.04 0.40 -4.78
C LEU A 35 -3.95 -0.78 -5.18
N ARG A 36 -5.11 -0.93 -4.54
CA ARG A 36 -6.07 -1.99 -4.89
C ARG A 36 -6.66 -1.85 -6.30
N ARG A 37 -6.70 -0.63 -6.85
CA ARG A 37 -7.19 -0.36 -8.21
C ARG A 37 -6.12 -0.57 -9.28
N HIS A 38 -4.87 -0.24 -8.96
CA HIS A 38 -3.76 -0.20 -9.93
C HIS A 38 -2.83 -1.42 -9.85
N HIS A 39 -2.99 -2.29 -8.86
CA HIS A 39 -2.15 -3.46 -8.68
C HIS A 39 -2.97 -4.75 -8.57
N ARG A 40 -2.31 -5.89 -8.81
CA ARG A 40 -2.93 -7.22 -8.68
C ARG A 40 -3.43 -7.43 -7.23
N PRO A 41 -4.55 -8.17 -7.03
CA PRO A 41 -5.10 -8.41 -5.70
C PRO A 41 -4.04 -8.94 -4.73
N ALA A 42 -4.02 -8.39 -3.52
CA ALA A 42 -3.11 -8.84 -2.49
C ALA A 42 -3.42 -10.29 -2.10
N PRO A 43 -2.40 -11.16 -1.93
CA PRO A 43 -2.62 -12.54 -1.48
C PRO A 43 -3.21 -12.56 -0.06
N HIS A 44 -2.87 -11.55 0.76
CA HIS A 44 -3.48 -11.33 2.08
C HIS A 44 -3.76 -9.84 2.32
N PRO A 45 -4.86 -9.49 3.03
CA PRO A 45 -5.26 -8.10 3.26
C PRO A 45 -4.20 -7.27 4.01
N ASN A 46 -3.39 -7.92 4.86
CA ASN A 46 -2.33 -7.28 5.62
C ASN A 46 -1.10 -6.91 4.76
N LYS A 47 -0.94 -7.52 3.57
CA LYS A 47 0.18 -7.23 2.66
C LYS A 47 0.12 -5.80 2.13
N VAL A 48 -1.08 -5.26 1.90
CA VAL A 48 -1.27 -3.85 1.51
C VAL A 48 -0.63 -2.91 2.54
N GLY A 49 -1.01 -3.06 3.82
CA GLY A 49 -0.43 -2.25 4.89
C GLY A 49 1.08 -2.45 5.05
N GLY A 50 1.55 -3.69 4.85
CA GLY A 50 2.98 -4.03 4.83
C GLY A 50 3.76 -3.28 3.73
N ALA A 51 3.23 -3.25 2.50
CA ALA A 51 3.86 -2.56 1.38
C ALA A 51 4.02 -1.05 1.64
N PHE A 52 2.99 -0.38 2.17
CA PHE A 52 3.10 1.04 2.56
C PHE A 52 4.13 1.28 3.67
N LYS A 53 4.20 0.39 4.67
CA LYS A 53 5.24 0.48 5.71
C LYS A 53 6.65 0.35 5.13
N ILE A 54 6.86 -0.58 4.20
CA ILE A 54 8.15 -0.80 3.54
C ILE A 54 8.50 0.40 2.64
N ALA A 55 7.56 0.90 1.84
CA ALA A 55 7.77 2.08 1.00
C ALA A 55 8.16 3.30 1.83
N ARG A 56 7.50 3.52 2.98
CA ARG A 56 7.87 4.57 3.94
C ARG A 56 9.25 4.34 4.54
N SER A 57 9.56 3.13 5.02
CA SER A 57 10.86 2.84 5.64
C SER A 57 12.03 2.98 4.66
N ARG A 58 11.77 2.78 3.36
CA ARG A 58 12.73 3.01 2.27
C ARG A 58 12.83 4.49 1.85
N GLY A 59 12.04 5.38 2.44
CA GLY A 59 12.04 6.81 2.10
C GLY A 59 11.46 7.12 0.72
N LEU A 60 10.61 6.25 0.16
CA LEU A 60 9.98 6.48 -1.15
C LEU A 60 8.73 7.36 -1.05
N ILE A 61 8.07 7.30 0.10
CA ILE A 61 6.83 8.04 0.38
C ILE A 61 6.86 8.64 1.79
N ARG A 62 6.08 9.69 1.99
CA ARG A 62 5.81 10.30 3.29
C ARG A 62 4.31 10.46 3.53
N GLU A 63 3.91 10.47 4.80
CA GLU A 63 2.52 10.69 5.19
C GLU A 63 2.13 12.14 4.83
N ALA A 64 1.04 12.28 4.08
CA ALA A 64 0.49 13.58 3.67
C ALA A 64 -0.76 13.95 4.47
N GLY A 65 -1.55 12.95 4.88
CA GLY A 65 -2.80 13.18 5.57
C GLY A 65 -3.61 11.91 5.79
N ILE A 66 -4.87 12.12 6.11
CA ILE A 66 -5.85 11.07 6.36
C ILE A 66 -7.12 11.43 5.59
N SER A 67 -7.68 10.47 4.87
CA SER A 67 -8.97 10.59 4.22
C SER A 67 -9.86 9.39 4.53
N THR A 68 -11.08 9.40 4.01
CA THR A 68 -12.03 8.30 4.17
C THR A 68 -12.21 7.56 2.85
N SER A 69 -12.32 6.24 2.93
CA SER A 69 -12.56 5.39 1.77
C SER A 69 -13.93 5.70 1.17
N LYS A 70 -13.92 5.87 -0.15
CA LYS A 70 -15.11 6.03 -0.97
C LYS A 70 -15.66 4.70 -1.49
N GLN A 71 -14.96 3.58 -1.26
CA GLN A 71 -15.45 2.25 -1.68
C GLN A 71 -16.70 1.86 -0.90
N ARG A 72 -17.72 1.37 -1.61
CA ARG A 72 -19.00 0.93 -1.01
C ARG A 72 -18.84 -0.09 0.11
N SER A 73 -17.84 -0.98 0.01
CA SER A 73 -17.55 -2.02 1.01
C SER A 73 -16.84 -1.51 2.26
N ARG A 74 -16.24 -0.31 2.23
CA ARG A 74 -15.49 0.29 3.35
C ARG A 74 -15.83 1.78 3.53
N HIS A 75 -17.05 2.17 3.16
CA HIS A 75 -17.45 3.56 3.13
C HIS A 75 -17.27 4.20 4.51
N GLY A 76 -16.53 5.31 4.58
CA GLY A 76 -16.20 5.98 5.85
C GLY A 76 -15.00 5.37 6.61
N GLY A 77 -14.39 4.30 6.10
CA GLY A 77 -13.18 3.71 6.68
C GLY A 77 -11.97 4.63 6.51
N VAL A 78 -11.18 4.79 7.56
CA VAL A 78 -10.00 5.66 7.55
C VAL A 78 -8.93 5.11 6.60
N LEU A 79 -8.44 5.97 5.70
CA LEU A 79 -7.31 5.76 4.81
C LEU A 79 -6.21 6.76 5.15
N ARG A 80 -4.96 6.30 5.10
CA ARG A 80 -3.81 7.21 5.10
C ARG A 80 -3.49 7.62 3.68
N GLU A 81 -3.18 8.88 3.52
CA GLU A 81 -2.73 9.46 2.26
C GLU A 81 -1.21 9.61 2.28
N TRP A 82 -0.59 9.24 1.17
CA TRP A 82 0.85 9.24 1.02
C TRP A 82 1.23 10.05 -0.22
N VAL A 83 2.36 10.73 -0.17
CA VAL A 83 2.94 11.43 -1.33
C VAL A 83 4.40 11.02 -1.48
N ALA A 84 5.01 11.32 -2.63
CA ALA A 84 6.44 11.09 -2.81
C ALA A 84 7.22 11.84 -1.71
N ALA A 85 8.24 11.18 -1.18
CA ALA A 85 9.11 11.74 -0.15
C ALA A 85 9.89 12.95 -0.68
#